data_AF-A0A944ZP83-F1
#
_entry.id   AF-A0A944ZP83-F1
#
_cell.length_a   1.000
_cell.length_b   1.000
_cell.length_c   1.000
_cell.angle_alpha   90.00
_cell.angle_beta   90.00
_cell.angle_gamma   90.00
#
_symmetry.space_group_name_H-M   'P 1'
#
loop_
_entity.id
_entity.type
_entity.pdbx_description
1 polymer ?
#
loop_
_entity_poly.entity_id
_entity_poly.type
_entity_poly.pdbx_seq_one_letter_code
_entity_poly.pdbx_strand_id
1 'polypeptide(L)'
;MTEAPDVVDIKDDAGYRVAMATLNKQSRPPVVLRLLMSAFEAYRQSRRIGWSRPWNKYGINTFQSFRLAFPADDNLIDLARAVLDSECADIPEDADSFIQDLLSGDDLMGFVFVHEFEEGSKRFEGATLSFGRKTQRRYRDRLDLIVEAPVEGAGIGEMSRLRVFVDPYRGVKPPLWQTSVNAAKSASVKTLYEELGKLSHAWAGDTDKLWDHWTSRYIDYFGPRRWPLGNTPFYVETSATPSAFTQD
;
A
#
# COMPACT_ATOMS: atom_id res chain seq x y z
N MET A 1 3.96 -33.28 7.40
CA MET A 1 2.97 -32.80 8.40
C MET A 1 3.78 -32.31 9.58
N THR A 2 3.90 -31.00 9.74
CA THR A 2 4.59 -30.40 10.89
C THR A 2 3.55 -30.18 11.96
N GLU A 3 3.71 -30.83 13.12
CA GLU A 3 2.82 -30.67 14.27
C GLU A 3 2.70 -29.19 14.63
N ALA A 4 1.46 -28.74 14.87
CA ALA A 4 1.21 -27.39 15.34
C ALA A 4 1.82 -27.23 16.74
N PRO A 5 2.58 -26.17 17.02
CA PRO A 5 3.11 -25.95 18.36
C PRO A 5 1.94 -25.72 19.33
N ASP A 6 1.97 -26.47 20.44
CA ASP A 6 1.00 -26.45 21.53
C ASP A 6 1.18 -25.17 22.36
N VAL A 7 0.64 -24.05 21.87
CA VAL A 7 0.51 -22.83 22.69
C VAL A 7 -0.97 -22.51 22.81
N VAL A 8 -1.64 -23.26 23.68
CA VAL A 8 -3.07 -23.07 23.99
C VAL A 8 -3.26 -22.13 25.18
N ASP A 9 -2.22 -21.89 26.00
CA ASP A 9 -2.30 -21.02 27.18
C ASP A 9 -0.91 -20.46 27.58
N ILE A 10 -0.80 -19.13 27.80
CA ILE A 10 0.44 -18.47 28.26
C ILE A 10 0.31 -18.21 29.76
N LYS A 11 0.93 -19.07 30.57
CA LYS A 11 0.80 -19.04 32.04
C LYS A 11 1.97 -18.35 32.75
N ASP A 12 3.08 -18.13 32.05
CA ASP A 12 4.31 -17.57 32.60
C ASP A 12 5.18 -16.84 31.55
N ASP A 13 6.23 -16.19 32.01
CA ASP A 13 7.19 -15.44 31.19
C ASP A 13 7.97 -16.30 30.18
N ALA A 14 8.06 -17.62 30.40
CA ALA A 14 8.71 -18.54 29.48
C ALA A 14 7.78 -18.85 28.31
N GLY A 15 6.51 -19.15 28.58
CA GLY A 15 5.44 -19.28 27.60
C GLY A 15 5.24 -18.00 26.79
N TYR A 16 5.33 -16.84 27.43
CA TYR A 16 5.29 -15.54 26.74
C TYR A 16 6.46 -15.39 25.75
N ARG A 17 7.69 -15.73 26.15
CA ARG A 17 8.87 -15.68 25.28
C ARG A 17 8.78 -16.67 24.11
N VAL A 18 8.25 -17.87 24.32
CA VAL A 18 8.03 -18.87 23.26
C VAL A 18 6.94 -18.44 22.29
N ALA A 19 5.84 -17.88 22.78
CA ALA A 19 4.78 -17.30 21.94
C ALA A 19 5.31 -16.13 21.12
N MET A 20 6.07 -15.21 21.73
CA MET A 20 6.73 -14.11 21.04
C MET A 20 7.73 -14.60 19.99
N ALA A 21 8.58 -15.59 20.32
CA ALA A 21 9.51 -16.17 19.36
C ALA A 21 8.80 -16.88 18.19
N THR A 22 7.63 -17.49 18.44
CA THR A 22 6.81 -18.14 17.41
C THR A 22 6.07 -17.12 16.54
N LEU A 23 5.57 -16.03 17.12
CA LEU A 23 4.99 -14.90 16.38
C LEU A 23 6.04 -14.14 15.56
N ASN A 24 7.29 -14.11 16.03
CA ASN A 24 8.44 -13.49 15.36
C ASN A 24 9.07 -14.40 14.30
N LYS A 25 8.78 -15.70 14.29
CA LYS A 25 9.11 -16.56 13.15
C LYS A 25 8.28 -16.09 11.96
N GLN A 26 8.94 -15.49 10.97
CA GLN A 26 8.37 -15.04 9.69
C GLN A 26 7.82 -16.19 8.81
N SER A 27 7.42 -17.33 9.38
CA SER A 27 6.77 -18.42 8.66
C SER A 27 5.32 -18.04 8.34
N ARG A 28 4.91 -18.22 7.07
CA ARG A 28 3.53 -17.91 6.64
C ARG A 28 2.51 -18.61 7.54
N PRO A 29 1.44 -17.91 7.98
CA PRO A 29 0.42 -18.48 8.84
C PRO A 29 -0.26 -19.73 8.24
N PRO A 30 -0.83 -20.62 9.09
CA PRO A 30 -1.62 -21.76 8.64
C PRO A 30 -2.74 -21.36 7.67
N VAL A 31 -3.02 -22.22 6.69
CA VAL A 31 -3.98 -21.95 5.60
C VAL A 31 -5.35 -21.50 6.12
N VAL A 32 -5.87 -22.14 7.17
CA VAL A 32 -7.18 -21.82 7.77
C VAL A 32 -7.21 -20.39 8.32
N LEU A 33 -6.13 -19.95 8.98
CA LEU A 33 -6.05 -18.60 9.52
C LEU A 33 -5.99 -17.56 8.40
N ARG A 34 -5.28 -17.85 7.30
CA ARG A 34 -5.30 -16.99 6.11
C ARG A 34 -6.70 -16.91 5.49
N LEU A 35 -7.41 -18.04 5.37
CA LEU A 35 -8.79 -18.06 4.87
C LEU A 35 -9.74 -17.22 5.73
N LEU A 36 -9.65 -17.33 7.06
CA LEU A 36 -10.46 -16.53 7.98
C LEU A 36 -10.12 -15.04 7.89
N MET A 37 -8.84 -14.70 7.79
CA MET A 37 -8.40 -13.31 7.66
C MET A 37 -8.82 -12.71 6.32
N SER A 38 -8.73 -13.46 5.23
CA SER A 38 -9.26 -13.04 3.92
C SER A 38 -10.80 -12.86 3.96
N ALA A 39 -11.53 -13.68 4.71
CA ALA A 39 -12.98 -13.50 4.93
C ALA A 39 -13.31 -12.24 5.77
N PHE A 40 -12.58 -12.00 6.86
CA PHE A 40 -12.73 -10.76 7.65
C PHE A 40 -12.41 -9.53 6.81
N GLU A 41 -11.39 -9.60 5.98
CA GLU A 41 -10.97 -8.50 5.13
C GLU A 41 -11.97 -8.25 3.98
N ALA A 42 -12.59 -9.31 3.43
CA ALA A 42 -13.72 -9.17 2.51
C ALA A 42 -14.95 -8.53 3.19
N TYR A 43 -15.26 -8.93 4.42
CA TYR A 43 -16.34 -8.32 5.20
C TYR A 43 -16.08 -6.83 5.46
N ARG A 44 -14.88 -6.49 5.96
CA ARG A 44 -14.46 -5.10 6.24
C ARG A 44 -14.59 -4.24 4.99
N GLN A 45 -14.09 -4.72 3.85
CA GLN A 45 -14.19 -4.04 2.57
C GLN A 45 -15.65 -3.80 2.13
N SER A 46 -16.53 -4.81 2.20
CA SER A 46 -17.94 -4.66 1.80
C SER A 46 -18.66 -3.56 2.59
N ARG A 47 -18.14 -3.25 3.78
CA ARG A 47 -18.63 -2.21 4.68
C ARG A 47 -17.76 -0.95 4.70
N ARG A 48 -16.70 -0.89 3.87
CA ARG A 48 -15.68 0.17 3.82
C ARG A 48 -15.05 0.47 5.19
N ILE A 49 -14.81 -0.59 5.95
CA ILE A 49 -14.14 -0.56 7.25
C ILE A 49 -12.63 -0.61 7.01
N GLY A 50 -11.90 0.37 7.55
CA GLY A 50 -10.45 0.48 7.40
C GLY A 50 -9.99 1.00 6.04
N TRP A 51 -8.71 0.79 5.75
CA TRP A 51 -8.00 1.42 4.63
C TRP A 51 -8.08 0.65 3.31
N SER A 52 -8.60 -0.56 3.30
CA SER A 52 -8.64 -1.38 2.09
C SER A 52 -9.80 -1.00 1.17
N ARG A 53 -9.53 -1.01 -0.14
CA ARG A 53 -10.53 -0.83 -1.21
C ARG A 53 -10.26 -1.82 -2.35
N PRO A 54 -11.26 -2.16 -3.17
CA PRO A 54 -11.08 -3.08 -4.29
C PRO A 54 -9.87 -2.75 -5.18
N TRP A 55 -9.66 -1.47 -5.50
CA TRP A 55 -8.60 -0.99 -6.39
C TRP A 55 -7.20 -0.98 -5.79
N ASN A 56 -7.05 -1.18 -4.47
CA ASN A 56 -5.76 -1.30 -3.78
C ASN A 56 -5.55 -2.72 -3.21
N LYS A 57 -6.33 -3.71 -3.65
CA LYS A 57 -6.35 -5.06 -3.05
C LYS A 57 -6.40 -6.19 -4.07
N TYR A 58 -7.33 -6.14 -5.04
CA TYR A 58 -7.51 -7.28 -5.95
C TYR A 58 -6.47 -7.29 -7.05
N GLY A 59 -5.78 -8.43 -7.18
CA GLY A 59 -4.71 -8.60 -8.18
C GLY A 59 -3.40 -7.87 -7.84
N ILE A 60 -3.34 -7.19 -6.70
CA ILE A 60 -2.22 -6.36 -6.28
C ILE A 60 -1.35 -7.12 -5.26
N ASN A 61 -0.05 -6.86 -5.30
CA ASN A 61 0.95 -7.28 -4.32
C ASN A 61 1.67 -6.04 -3.79
N THR A 62 1.26 -5.57 -2.62
CA THR A 62 1.94 -4.50 -1.88
C THR A 62 3.14 -5.09 -1.14
N PHE A 63 4.33 -4.65 -1.51
CA PHE A 63 5.59 -5.16 -0.97
C PHE A 63 6.31 -4.18 -0.05
N GLN A 64 5.92 -2.89 -0.06
CA GLN A 64 6.27 -1.92 0.97
C GLN A 64 5.08 -1.04 1.27
N SER A 65 4.92 -0.66 2.53
CA SER A 65 3.90 0.28 2.95
C SER A 65 4.40 1.21 4.04
N PHE A 66 4.07 2.49 3.92
CA PHE A 66 4.51 3.53 4.82
C PHE A 66 3.34 4.34 5.34
N ARG A 67 3.48 4.84 6.57
CA ARG A 67 2.55 5.77 7.19
C ARG A 67 3.14 7.17 7.12
N LEU A 68 2.33 8.12 6.70
CA LEU A 68 2.68 9.53 6.70
C LEU A 68 2.45 10.16 8.08
N ALA A 69 3.30 11.12 8.40
CA ALA A 69 3.31 11.94 9.60
C ALA A 69 3.25 13.41 9.18
N PHE A 70 2.13 14.06 9.47
CA PHE A 70 1.95 15.48 9.22
C PHE A 70 2.32 16.29 10.48
N PRO A 71 3.03 17.43 10.34
CA PRO A 71 3.30 18.15 9.09
C PRO A 71 4.58 17.73 8.34
N ALA A 72 5.35 16.76 8.85
CA ALA A 72 6.65 16.40 8.28
C ALA A 72 6.60 15.94 6.81
N ASP A 73 5.48 15.36 6.38
CA ASP A 73 5.24 14.87 5.02
C ASP A 73 4.27 15.75 4.21
N ASP A 74 4.12 17.04 4.56
CA ASP A 74 3.20 17.98 3.87
C ASP A 74 3.57 18.19 2.39
N ASN A 75 4.83 17.99 2.01
CA ASN A 75 5.26 18.03 0.61
C ASN A 75 4.48 17.03 -0.28
N LEU A 76 4.02 15.91 0.27
CA LEU A 76 3.19 14.95 -0.46
C LEU A 76 1.77 15.47 -0.70
N ILE A 77 1.26 16.36 0.16
CA ILE A 77 -0.01 17.05 -0.06
C ILE A 77 0.13 18.00 -1.26
N ASP A 78 1.22 18.76 -1.30
CA ASP A 78 1.50 19.70 -2.40
C ASP A 78 1.67 18.97 -3.74
N LEU A 79 2.40 17.84 -3.75
CA LEU A 79 2.53 17.01 -4.94
C LEU A 79 1.19 16.43 -5.39
N ALA A 80 0.35 15.99 -4.46
CA ALA A 80 -0.98 15.49 -4.79
C ALA A 80 -1.86 16.58 -5.42
N ARG A 81 -1.85 17.80 -4.87
CA ARG A 81 -2.54 18.95 -5.46
C ARG A 81 -2.02 19.27 -6.86
N ALA A 82 -0.71 19.35 -7.03
CA ALA A 82 -0.11 19.61 -8.34
C ALA A 82 -0.50 18.58 -9.42
N VAL A 83 -0.63 17.30 -9.04
CA VAL A 83 -1.10 16.24 -9.93
C VAL A 83 -2.59 16.40 -10.28
N LEU A 84 -3.43 16.69 -9.28
CA LEU A 84 -4.85 16.89 -9.50
C LEU A 84 -5.11 18.10 -10.40
N ASP A 85 -4.43 19.22 -10.14
CA ASP A 85 -4.58 20.46 -10.91
C ASP A 85 -4.15 20.28 -12.38
N SER A 86 -3.11 19.49 -12.66
CA SER A 86 -2.61 19.31 -14.02
C SER A 86 -3.31 18.21 -14.82
N GLU A 87 -3.72 17.12 -14.18
CA GLU A 87 -4.26 15.93 -14.88
C GLU A 87 -5.77 15.74 -14.71
N CYS A 88 -6.42 16.45 -13.78
CA CYS A 88 -7.82 16.24 -13.41
C CYS A 88 -8.67 17.49 -13.62
N ALA A 89 -8.52 18.17 -14.76
CA ALA A 89 -9.25 19.40 -15.07
C ALA A 89 -10.79 19.27 -15.02
N ASP A 90 -11.32 18.07 -15.28
CA ASP A 90 -12.76 17.78 -15.29
C ASP A 90 -13.27 17.22 -13.94
N ILE A 91 -12.61 17.55 -12.83
CA ILE A 91 -13.05 17.09 -11.52
C ILE A 91 -14.41 17.72 -11.16
N PRO A 92 -15.42 16.92 -10.76
CA PRO A 92 -16.70 17.47 -10.30
C PRO A 92 -16.53 18.32 -9.05
N GLU A 93 -17.32 19.39 -8.93
CA GLU A 93 -17.27 20.35 -7.82
C GLU A 93 -17.41 19.66 -6.45
N ASP A 94 -18.24 18.62 -6.33
CA ASP A 94 -18.43 17.90 -5.08
C ASP A 94 -17.24 16.99 -4.72
N ALA A 95 -16.51 16.49 -5.71
CA ALA A 95 -15.27 15.75 -5.52
C ALA A 95 -14.11 16.67 -5.15
N ASP A 96 -13.97 17.82 -5.84
CA ASP A 96 -12.97 18.83 -5.50
C ASP A 96 -13.19 19.40 -4.10
N SER A 97 -14.43 19.80 -3.78
CA SER A 97 -14.77 20.30 -2.43
C SER A 97 -14.39 19.30 -1.33
N PHE A 98 -14.64 18.01 -1.56
CA PHE A 98 -14.22 16.96 -0.63
C PHE A 98 -12.69 16.85 -0.53
N ILE A 99 -11.95 16.95 -1.64
CA ILE A 99 -10.48 16.90 -1.64
C ILE A 99 -9.90 18.08 -0.86
N GLN A 100 -10.38 19.30 -1.12
CA GLN A 100 -9.88 20.49 -0.44
C GLN A 100 -10.15 20.43 1.06
N ASP A 101 -11.36 20.01 1.44
CA ASP A 101 -11.71 19.74 2.82
C ASP A 101 -10.76 18.68 3.41
N LEU A 102 -10.64 17.51 2.77
CA LEU A 102 -9.79 16.41 3.23
C LEU A 102 -8.35 16.85 3.51
N LEU A 103 -7.69 17.45 2.51
CA LEU A 103 -6.27 17.80 2.56
C LEU A 103 -5.96 19.02 3.45
N SER A 104 -6.98 19.74 3.93
CA SER A 104 -6.82 20.85 4.88
C SER A 104 -7.13 20.48 6.34
N GLY A 105 -7.60 19.25 6.59
CA GLY A 105 -8.06 18.83 7.92
C GLY A 105 -6.94 18.44 8.89
N ASP A 106 -7.07 18.86 10.15
CA ASP A 106 -6.15 18.49 11.24
C ASP A 106 -6.13 16.97 11.57
N ASP A 107 -7.15 16.25 11.13
CA ASP A 107 -7.32 14.82 11.36
C ASP A 107 -6.83 13.95 10.19
N LEU A 108 -6.08 14.56 9.25
CA LEU A 108 -5.49 13.89 8.09
C LEU A 108 -4.62 12.70 8.49
N MET A 109 -4.78 11.62 7.73
CA MET A 109 -3.95 10.43 7.73
C MET A 109 -3.48 10.19 6.30
N GLY A 110 -2.26 9.69 6.18
CA GLY A 110 -1.68 9.38 4.89
C GLY A 110 -0.93 8.07 4.91
N PHE A 111 -0.92 7.37 3.78
CA PHE A 111 -0.17 6.15 3.57
C PHE A 111 0.38 6.09 2.16
N VAL A 112 1.49 5.39 2.02
CA VAL A 112 2.07 5.01 0.72
C VAL A 112 2.06 3.50 0.60
N PHE A 113 1.61 2.97 -0.53
CA PHE A 113 1.60 1.54 -0.84
C PHE A 113 2.35 1.27 -2.13
N VAL A 114 3.55 0.69 -2.03
CA VAL A 114 4.35 0.31 -3.19
C VAL A 114 3.97 -1.11 -3.61
N HIS A 115 3.65 -1.28 -4.90
CA HIS A 115 2.96 -2.47 -5.33
C HIS A 115 3.28 -2.93 -6.76
N GLU A 116 3.03 -4.22 -7.00
CA GLU A 116 3.06 -4.89 -8.29
C GLU A 116 1.68 -5.48 -8.58
N PHE A 117 1.19 -5.43 -9.82
CA PHE A 117 -0.07 -6.09 -10.19
C PHE A 117 -0.13 -6.44 -11.67
N GLU A 118 -1.01 -7.38 -11.99
CA GLU A 118 -1.27 -7.84 -13.34
C GLU A 118 -2.72 -7.47 -13.74
N GLU A 119 -2.87 -6.86 -14.91
CA GLU A 119 -4.16 -6.51 -15.51
C GLU A 119 -4.20 -7.06 -16.94
N GLY A 120 -5.04 -8.07 -17.16
CA GLY A 120 -5.01 -8.86 -18.38
C GLY A 120 -3.67 -9.60 -18.52
N SER A 121 -2.97 -9.38 -19.63
CA SER A 121 -1.62 -9.92 -19.87
C SER A 121 -0.49 -8.93 -19.58
N LYS A 122 -0.82 -7.75 -19.04
CA LYS A 122 0.15 -6.68 -18.76
C LYS A 122 0.48 -6.64 -17.28
N ARG A 123 1.76 -6.44 -16.99
CA ARG A 123 2.29 -6.28 -15.64
C ARG A 123 2.65 -4.82 -15.41
N PHE A 124 2.51 -4.38 -14.16
CA PHE A 124 2.77 -3.02 -13.75
C PHE A 124 3.39 -2.98 -12.37
N GLU A 125 4.23 -1.99 -12.15
CA GLU A 125 4.70 -1.59 -10.83
C GLU A 125 4.32 -0.13 -10.58
N GLY A 126 3.98 0.19 -9.35
CA GLY A 126 3.60 1.53 -8.99
C GLY A 126 3.57 1.78 -7.50
N ALA A 127 3.09 2.96 -7.15
CA ALA A 127 2.81 3.34 -5.79
C ALA A 127 1.46 4.04 -5.69
N THR A 128 0.77 3.83 -4.57
CA THR A 128 -0.43 4.57 -4.21
C THR A 128 -0.10 5.55 -3.10
N LEU A 129 -0.31 6.85 -3.34
CA LEU A 129 -0.40 7.86 -2.30
C LEU A 129 -1.86 7.97 -1.86
N SER A 130 -2.13 7.68 -0.59
CA SER A 130 -3.49 7.52 -0.06
C SER A 130 -3.70 8.44 1.14
N PHE A 131 -4.68 9.35 1.04
CA PHE A 131 -5.09 10.23 2.12
C PHE A 131 -6.47 9.83 2.66
N GLY A 132 -6.72 10.13 3.93
CA GLY A 132 -8.01 9.93 4.58
C GLY A 132 -8.04 10.61 5.94
N ARG A 133 -9.11 10.41 6.73
CA ARG A 133 -9.31 11.09 8.01
C ARG A 133 -9.42 10.16 9.22
N LYS A 134 -8.93 10.61 10.38
CA LYS A 134 -9.21 10.00 11.70
C LYS A 134 -10.65 10.31 12.12
N THR A 135 -11.63 9.69 11.49
CA THR A 135 -13.00 9.79 11.99
C THR A 135 -13.19 8.97 13.27
N GLN A 136 -14.07 9.41 14.18
CA GLN A 136 -14.45 8.65 15.39
C GLN A 136 -15.10 7.29 15.08
N ARG A 137 -15.40 7.00 13.81
CA ARG A 137 -16.03 5.76 13.36
C ARG A 137 -14.99 4.87 12.69
N ARG A 138 -15.28 3.58 12.57
CA ARG A 138 -14.46 2.57 11.85
C ARG A 138 -14.37 2.77 10.32
N TYR A 139 -14.97 3.82 9.79
CA TYR A 139 -15.10 4.11 8.37
C TYR A 139 -14.10 5.18 7.95
N ARG A 140 -13.60 5.12 6.71
CA ARG A 140 -12.54 6.01 6.24
C ARG A 140 -12.93 6.65 4.93
N ASP A 141 -12.92 7.98 4.92
CA ASP A 141 -12.86 8.81 3.72
C ASP A 141 -11.52 8.60 3.04
N ARG A 142 -11.50 8.61 1.70
CA ARG A 142 -10.27 8.39 0.94
C ARG A 142 -10.11 9.30 -0.27
N LEU A 143 -8.85 9.67 -0.51
CA LEU A 143 -8.33 10.10 -1.79
C LEU A 143 -7.13 9.20 -2.10
N ASP A 144 -7.14 8.52 -3.25
CA ASP A 144 -6.01 7.73 -3.71
C ASP A 144 -5.51 8.25 -5.04
N LEU A 145 -4.21 8.51 -5.13
CA LEU A 145 -3.49 8.74 -6.38
C LEU A 145 -2.58 7.54 -6.61
N ILE A 146 -2.78 6.84 -7.72
CA ILE A 146 -2.05 5.63 -8.07
C ILE A 146 -1.22 5.92 -9.31
N VAL A 147 0.10 5.84 -9.18
CA VAL A 147 1.06 6.13 -10.26
C VAL A 147 1.79 4.86 -10.64
N GLU A 148 1.75 4.51 -11.93
CA GLU A 148 2.12 3.18 -12.41
C GLU A 148 2.93 3.25 -13.71
N ALA A 149 3.88 2.32 -13.81
CA ALA A 149 4.69 2.09 -14.99
C ALA A 149 4.50 0.62 -15.45
N PRO A 150 4.41 0.36 -16.77
CA PRO A 150 4.35 -0.98 -17.30
C PRO A 150 5.69 -1.70 -17.10
N VAL A 151 5.64 -3.00 -16.90
CA VAL A 151 6.82 -3.86 -16.94
C VAL A 151 7.13 -4.21 -18.39
N GLU A 152 8.37 -3.97 -18.82
CA GLU A 152 8.88 -4.23 -20.15
C GLU A 152 10.06 -5.20 -20.08
N GLY A 153 9.81 -6.47 -20.44
CA GLY A 153 10.81 -7.53 -20.31
C GLY A 153 11.20 -7.78 -18.86
N ALA A 154 12.47 -7.52 -18.53
CA ALA A 154 13.03 -7.66 -17.17
C ALA A 154 13.10 -6.33 -16.40
N GLY A 155 12.51 -5.27 -16.94
CA GLY A 155 12.59 -3.92 -16.37
C GLY A 155 11.25 -3.21 -16.28
N ILE A 156 11.30 -1.99 -15.76
CA ILE A 156 10.22 -1.02 -15.70
C ILE A 156 10.38 -0.04 -16.86
N GLY A 157 9.29 0.13 -17.61
CA GLY A 157 9.16 1.17 -18.63
C GLY A 157 8.91 2.54 -17.99
N GLU A 158 8.57 3.53 -18.80
CA GLU A 158 8.28 4.86 -18.29
C GLU A 158 6.94 4.91 -17.53
N MET A 159 6.90 5.68 -16.44
CA MET A 159 5.64 6.00 -15.77
C MET A 159 4.68 6.60 -16.80
N SER A 160 3.51 5.99 -16.93
CA SER A 160 2.57 6.32 -18.01
C SER A 160 1.12 6.32 -17.57
N ARG A 161 0.82 5.91 -16.33
CA ARG A 161 -0.57 5.78 -15.87
C ARG A 161 -0.76 6.42 -14.51
N LEU A 162 -1.76 7.29 -14.45
CA LEU A 162 -2.33 7.83 -13.22
C LEU A 162 -3.75 7.31 -13.07
N ARG A 163 -4.12 6.81 -11.90
CA ARG A 163 -5.51 6.56 -11.51
C ARG A 163 -5.82 7.34 -10.26
N VAL A 164 -6.97 8.01 -10.22
CA VAL A 164 -7.42 8.77 -9.06
C VAL A 164 -8.76 8.25 -8.59
N PHE A 165 -8.91 8.07 -7.29
CA PHE A 165 -10.16 7.67 -6.65
C PHE A 165 -10.49 8.64 -5.52
N VAL A 166 -11.69 9.23 -5.57
CA VAL A 166 -12.25 10.09 -4.54
C VAL A 166 -13.41 9.35 -3.90
N ASP A 167 -13.23 8.91 -2.66
CA ASP A 167 -14.16 7.99 -2.00
C ASP A 167 -14.49 8.42 -0.55
N PRO A 168 -15.29 9.49 -0.37
CA PRO A 168 -15.90 9.78 0.92
C PRO A 168 -16.78 8.62 1.38
N TYR A 169 -16.84 8.37 2.68
CA TYR A 169 -17.71 7.35 3.24
C TYR A 169 -19.18 7.79 3.17
N ARG A 170 -19.90 7.26 2.17
CA ARG A 170 -21.35 7.47 1.97
C ARG A 170 -22.15 6.15 1.97
N GLY A 171 -21.70 5.16 2.73
CA GLY A 171 -22.25 3.79 2.73
C GLY A 171 -21.59 2.88 1.69
N VAL A 172 -22.34 1.95 1.08
CA VAL A 172 -21.84 0.96 0.09
C VAL A 172 -21.97 1.50 -1.36
N LYS A 173 -21.88 2.81 -1.54
CA LYS A 173 -21.97 3.46 -2.86
C LYS A 173 -20.68 3.24 -3.66
N PRO A 174 -20.62 3.52 -4.98
CA PRO A 174 -19.34 3.67 -5.69
C PRO A 174 -18.52 4.84 -5.13
N PRO A 175 -17.24 4.99 -5.53
CA PRO A 175 -16.50 6.24 -5.32
C PRO A 175 -17.30 7.44 -5.80
N LEU A 176 -17.12 8.58 -5.14
CA LEU A 176 -17.73 9.83 -5.58
C LEU A 176 -17.27 10.18 -6.99
N TRP A 177 -15.98 10.01 -7.24
CA TRP A 177 -15.38 10.22 -8.54
C TRP A 177 -14.16 9.33 -8.71
N GLN A 178 -13.89 8.93 -9.95
CA GLN A 178 -12.68 8.20 -10.32
C GLN A 178 -12.28 8.53 -11.74
N THR A 179 -10.98 8.55 -12.02
CA THR A 179 -10.45 8.73 -13.38
C THR A 179 -9.19 7.89 -13.60
N SER A 180 -8.88 7.67 -14.88
CA SER A 180 -7.62 7.06 -15.33
C SER A 180 -7.07 7.89 -16.48
N VAL A 181 -5.84 8.39 -16.31
CA VAL A 181 -5.20 9.31 -17.25
C VAL A 181 -3.92 8.66 -17.78
N ASN A 182 -3.67 8.84 -19.08
CA ASN A 182 -2.35 8.57 -19.64
C ASN A 182 -1.43 9.73 -19.26
N ALA A 183 -0.56 9.50 -18.28
CA ALA A 183 0.28 10.49 -17.66
C ALA A 183 1.74 10.46 -18.18
N ALA A 184 2.01 9.82 -19.32
CA ALA A 184 3.36 9.64 -19.85
C ALA A 184 4.14 10.95 -20.07
N LYS A 185 3.43 12.07 -20.30
CA LYS A 185 4.03 13.40 -20.50
C LYS A 185 3.84 14.35 -19.32
N SER A 186 3.22 13.88 -18.23
CA SER A 186 2.91 14.73 -17.09
C SER A 186 4.11 14.92 -16.19
N ALA A 187 4.57 16.17 -16.07
CA ALA A 187 5.68 16.51 -15.20
C ALA A 187 5.34 16.31 -13.72
N SER A 188 4.14 16.72 -13.29
CA SER A 188 3.70 16.59 -11.89
C SER A 188 3.60 15.12 -11.46
N VAL A 189 3.03 14.26 -12.32
CA VAL A 189 2.91 12.83 -12.03
C VAL A 189 4.28 12.17 -12.02
N LYS A 190 5.19 12.56 -12.93
CA LYS A 190 6.57 12.07 -12.91
C LYS A 190 7.29 12.47 -11.63
N THR A 191 7.15 13.71 -11.18
CA THR A 191 7.72 14.17 -9.90
C THR A 191 7.16 13.39 -8.72
N LEU A 192 5.83 13.17 -8.67
CA LEU A 192 5.23 12.35 -7.63
C LEU A 192 5.78 10.91 -7.64
N TYR A 193 5.87 10.29 -8.81
CA TYR A 193 6.40 8.92 -8.95
C TYR A 193 7.84 8.80 -8.49
N GLU A 194 8.71 9.73 -8.91
CA GLU A 194 10.11 9.79 -8.49
C GLU A 194 10.24 10.02 -6.98
N GLU A 195 9.41 10.89 -6.40
CA GLU A 195 9.43 11.16 -4.97
C GLU A 195 9.01 9.93 -4.17
N LEU A 196 7.95 9.23 -4.58
CA LEU A 196 7.54 7.97 -3.93
C LEU A 196 8.62 6.89 -4.04
N GLY A 197 9.38 6.85 -5.15
CA GLY A 197 10.56 6.01 -5.30
C GLY A 197 11.64 6.35 -4.28
N LYS A 198 12.04 7.63 -4.19
CA LYS A 198 13.03 8.08 -3.19
C LYS A 198 12.60 7.74 -1.76
N LEU A 199 11.33 7.98 -1.41
CA LEU A 199 10.80 7.67 -0.09
C LEU A 199 10.81 6.16 0.19
N SER A 200 10.50 5.34 -0.81
CA SER A 200 10.59 3.88 -0.71
C SER A 200 12.01 3.41 -0.34
N HIS A 201 13.05 4.04 -0.90
CA HIS A 201 14.44 3.81 -0.51
C HIS A 201 14.79 4.38 0.86
N ALA A 202 14.39 5.61 1.15
CA ALA A 202 14.73 6.28 2.41
C ALA A 202 14.07 5.62 3.63
N TRP A 203 12.84 5.13 3.48
CA TRP A 203 12.04 4.60 4.57
C TRP A 203 12.06 3.07 4.67
N ALA A 204 12.74 2.37 3.77
CA ALA A 204 12.79 0.90 3.75
C ALA A 204 13.19 0.26 5.08
N GLY A 205 14.10 0.91 5.83
CA GLY A 205 14.56 0.47 7.15
C GLY A 205 14.04 1.30 8.33
N ASP A 206 13.15 2.26 8.08
CA ASP A 206 12.63 3.17 9.11
C ASP A 206 11.36 2.58 9.75
N THR A 207 11.51 1.99 10.93
CA THR A 207 10.41 1.33 11.66
C THR A 207 9.30 2.29 12.08
N ASP A 208 9.57 3.59 12.20
CA ASP A 208 8.56 4.58 12.58
C ASP A 208 7.68 4.95 11.36
N LYS A 209 8.25 4.86 10.16
CA LYS A 209 7.54 5.07 8.89
C LYS A 209 6.87 3.81 8.38
N LEU A 210 7.43 2.63 8.64
CA LEU A 210 6.85 1.37 8.18
C LEU A 210 5.43 1.20 8.72
N TRP A 211 4.48 1.06 7.79
CA TRP A 211 3.13 0.67 8.14
C TRP A 211 3.02 -0.84 8.08
N ASP A 212 3.38 -1.49 9.18
CA ASP A 212 3.13 -2.91 9.39
C ASP A 212 1.87 -3.09 10.24
N HIS A 213 0.70 -3.09 9.58
CA HIS A 213 -0.52 -3.48 10.28
C HIS A 213 -0.39 -4.96 10.64
N TRP A 214 -0.60 -5.37 11.89
CA TRP A 214 -0.43 -6.77 12.37
C TRP A 214 -1.14 -7.85 11.52
N THR A 215 -2.11 -7.45 10.70
CA THR A 215 -2.81 -8.33 9.75
C THR A 215 -2.09 -8.52 8.42
N SER A 216 -1.09 -7.71 8.09
CA SER A 216 -0.32 -7.72 6.83
C SER A 216 0.15 -9.13 6.50
N ARG A 217 0.75 -9.82 7.47
CA ARG A 217 1.21 -11.23 7.36
C ARG A 217 0.11 -12.26 7.09
N TYR A 218 -1.15 -11.88 7.26
CA TYR A 218 -2.32 -12.73 7.05
C TYR A 218 -3.18 -12.31 5.86
N ILE A 219 -2.85 -11.19 5.20
CA ILE A 219 -3.61 -10.62 4.09
C ILE A 219 -2.88 -10.90 2.79
N ASP A 220 -3.54 -11.58 1.85
CA ASP A 220 -2.90 -12.15 0.66
C ASP A 220 -2.29 -11.13 -0.32
N TYR A 221 -2.70 -9.85 -0.26
CA TYR A 221 -2.14 -8.79 -1.11
C TYR A 221 -0.95 -8.06 -0.49
N PHE A 222 -0.56 -8.39 0.75
CA PHE A 222 0.73 -7.99 1.31
C PHE A 222 1.71 -9.16 1.21
N GLY A 223 2.93 -8.88 0.78
CA GLY A 223 3.93 -9.93 0.69
C GLY A 223 5.22 -9.48 0.01
N PRO A 224 6.22 -10.36 -0.06
CA PRO A 224 7.46 -10.05 -0.75
C PRO A 224 7.18 -9.71 -2.22
N ARG A 225 8.09 -8.94 -2.80
CA ARG A 225 8.13 -8.65 -4.23
C ARG A 225 8.06 -9.96 -5.04
N ARG A 226 7.27 -9.96 -6.12
CA ARG A 226 7.05 -11.15 -6.95
C ARG A 226 7.97 -11.16 -8.17
N TRP A 227 8.32 -9.99 -8.68
CA TRP A 227 9.11 -9.89 -9.91
C TRP A 227 10.46 -9.23 -9.65
N PRO A 228 11.58 -9.90 -9.95
CA PRO A 228 12.88 -9.26 -9.90
C PRO A 228 13.03 -8.34 -11.12
N LEU A 229 12.89 -7.03 -10.92
CA LEU A 229 13.01 -6.02 -11.99
C LEU A 229 14.34 -5.29 -11.86
N GLY A 230 15.07 -5.14 -12.97
CA GLY A 230 16.45 -4.64 -12.96
C GLY A 230 16.61 -3.13 -12.75
N ASN A 231 15.61 -2.32 -13.14
CA ASN A 231 15.65 -0.85 -13.09
C ASN A 231 14.41 -0.26 -12.39
N THR A 232 13.89 -0.95 -11.38
CA THR A 232 12.81 -0.42 -10.54
C THR A 232 13.27 0.84 -9.78
N PRO A 233 12.41 1.88 -9.67
CA PRO A 233 12.70 3.05 -8.83
C PRO A 233 12.38 2.82 -7.35
N PHE A 234 11.83 1.65 -7.00
CA PHE A 234 11.42 1.32 -5.65
C PHE A 234 12.42 0.37 -5.00
N TYR A 235 12.59 0.51 -3.70
CA TYR A 235 13.52 -0.29 -2.93
C TYR A 235 13.16 -1.78 -3.00
N VAL A 236 14.20 -2.59 -3.21
CA VAL A 236 14.15 -4.04 -3.12
C VAL A 236 15.15 -4.45 -2.06
N GLU A 237 14.67 -5.22 -1.09
CA GLU A 237 15.56 -5.85 -0.12
C GLU A 237 16.41 -6.89 -0.87
N THR A 238 17.69 -6.59 -1.07
CA THR A 238 18.66 -7.57 -1.58
C THR A 238 18.84 -8.62 -0.49
N SER A 239 18.15 -9.74 -0.63
CA SER A 239 18.47 -10.92 0.18
C SER A 239 19.94 -11.24 -0.03
N ALA A 240 20.73 -11.16 1.04
CA ALA A 240 22.13 -11.54 1.01
C ALA A 240 22.23 -12.94 0.40
N THR A 241 22.96 -13.06 -0.71
CA THR A 241 23.34 -14.35 -1.28
C THR A 241 23.87 -15.21 -0.13
N PRO A 242 23.33 -16.41 0.15
CA PRO A 242 23.94 -17.30 1.11
C PRO A 242 25.38 -17.49 0.65
N SER A 243 26.34 -17.05 1.48
CA SER A 243 27.75 -17.34 1.26
C SER A 243 27.86 -18.80 0.92
N ALA A 244 28.31 -19.13 -0.29
CA ALA A 244 28.66 -20.48 -0.64
C ALA A 244 29.61 -20.97 0.46
N PHE A 245 29.19 -22.02 1.17
CA PHE A 245 30.11 -22.79 1.99
C PHE A 245 31.20 -23.31 1.03
N THR A 246 32.36 -22.67 1.02
CA THR A 246 33.61 -23.33 0.67
C THR A 246 33.80 -24.43 1.71
N GLN A 247 33.57 -25.67 1.28
CA GLN A 247 34.09 -26.84 1.97
C GLN A 247 35.59 -26.88 1.68
N ASP A 248 36.39 -26.69 2.72
CA ASP A 248 37.69 -27.34 2.86
C ASP A 248 37.49 -28.64 3.65
#